data_AF-A0A3E0KLP1-F1
#
_entry.id   AF-A0A3E0KLP1-F1
#
_cell.length_a   1.000
_cell.length_b   1.000
_cell.length_c   1.000
_cell.angle_alpha   90.00
_cell.angle_beta   90.00
_cell.angle_gamma   90.00
#
_symmetry.space_group_name_H-M   'P 1'
#
loop_
_entity.id
_entity.type
_entity.pdbx_description
1 polymer ?
#
loop_
_entity_poly.entity_id
_entity_poly.type
_entity_poly.pdbx_seq_one_letter_code
_entity_poly.pdbx_strand_id
1 'polypeptide(L)'
;MAEQKQRGGRGVALMFAGQGAQYVGMGRELYDRYEAARRVFAEAEEACGLPLRDLCFEGPAERLAETEITQPAILTVSVAALRCLEEELGGPVPAVGAAGLSLGEYSALVAAGALPLADAARRHPSLLHISQPTR
;
A
#
# COMPACT_ATOMS: atom_id res chain seq x y z
N MET A 1 -35.61 -31.74 9.32
CA MET A 1 -34.75 -30.54 9.51
C MET A 1 -33.39 -30.89 8.95
N ALA A 2 -33.01 -30.32 7.80
CA ALA A 2 -31.74 -30.61 7.17
C ALA A 2 -30.64 -29.76 7.83
N GLU A 3 -29.60 -30.42 8.34
CA GLU A 3 -28.37 -29.77 8.77
C GLU A 3 -27.74 -29.04 7.57
N GLN A 4 -27.75 -27.70 7.63
CA GLN A 4 -26.93 -26.90 6.75
C GLN A 4 -25.47 -27.05 7.20
N LYS A 5 -24.76 -27.99 6.57
CA LYS A 5 -23.30 -28.10 6.63
C LYS A 5 -22.72 -26.79 6.12
N GLN A 6 -22.29 -25.92 7.03
CA GLN A 6 -21.49 -24.75 6.69
C GLN A 6 -20.29 -25.23 5.86
N ARG A 7 -20.30 -24.95 4.56
CA ARG A 7 -19.07 -24.99 3.77
C ARG A 7 -18.23 -23.84 4.30
N GLY A 8 -17.29 -24.14 5.21
CA GLY A 8 -16.31 -23.16 5.66
C GLY A 8 -15.62 -22.56 4.44
N GLY A 9 -16.02 -21.35 4.06
CA GLY A 9 -15.42 -20.64 2.93
C GLY A 9 -13.93 -20.52 3.21
N ARG A 10 -13.09 -20.79 2.21
CA ARG A 10 -11.65 -20.53 2.32
C ARG A 10 -11.47 -19.03 2.59
N GLY A 11 -11.04 -18.68 3.80
CA GLY A 11 -10.79 -17.29 4.17
C GLY A 11 -9.67 -16.69 3.31
N VAL A 12 -9.81 -15.41 2.97
CA VAL A 12 -8.79 -14.64 2.22
C VAL A 12 -7.88 -13.95 3.23
N ALA A 13 -6.56 -14.02 3.05
CA ALA A 13 -5.60 -13.23 3.81
C ALA A 13 -4.90 -12.24 2.87
N LEU A 14 -4.72 -10.99 3.31
CA LEU A 14 -4.02 -9.96 2.56
C LEU A 14 -2.54 -9.95 2.96
N MET A 15 -1.64 -9.97 1.98
CA MET A 15 -0.20 -9.93 2.22
C MET A 15 0.44 -8.79 1.43
N PHE A 16 1.14 -7.92 2.13
CA PHE A 16 1.72 -6.70 1.57
C PHE A 16 3.24 -6.76 1.49
N ALA A 17 3.78 -6.37 0.34
CA ALA A 17 5.22 -6.35 0.10
C ALA A 17 5.92 -5.23 0.89
N GLY A 18 7.18 -5.46 1.22
CA GLY A 18 8.06 -4.48 1.86
C GLY A 18 8.95 -3.73 0.87
N GLN A 19 9.93 -3.00 1.42
CA GLN A 19 10.97 -2.34 0.63
C GLN A 19 11.71 -3.33 -0.27
N GLY A 20 12.03 -2.91 -1.50
CA GLY A 20 12.63 -3.75 -2.55
C GLY A 20 11.65 -4.15 -3.64
N ALA A 21 10.34 -3.96 -3.43
CA ALA A 21 9.30 -4.24 -4.41
C ALA A 21 9.01 -3.07 -5.38
N GLN A 22 9.64 -1.92 -5.20
CA GLN A 22 9.44 -0.74 -6.03
C GLN A 22 10.04 -0.89 -7.42
N TYR A 23 9.34 -0.38 -8.44
CA TYR A 23 9.81 -0.31 -9.82
C TYR A 23 9.14 0.86 -10.55
N VAL A 24 9.80 1.41 -11.56
CA VAL A 24 9.22 2.50 -12.38
C VAL A 24 8.07 1.97 -13.21
N GLY A 25 6.95 2.70 -13.21
CA GLY A 25 5.67 2.32 -13.81
C GLY A 25 4.68 1.69 -12.83
N MET A 26 5.08 1.43 -11.58
CA MET A 26 4.18 0.81 -10.60
C MET A 26 2.95 1.69 -10.32
N GLY A 27 1.77 1.07 -10.24
CA GLY A 27 0.52 1.76 -9.94
C GLY A 27 -0.08 2.60 -11.08
N ARG A 28 0.62 2.80 -12.21
CA ARG A 28 0.12 3.60 -13.35
C ARG A 28 -1.18 3.03 -13.91
N GLU A 29 -1.24 1.73 -14.20
CA GLU A 29 -2.45 1.11 -14.74
C GLU A 29 -3.66 1.20 -13.80
N LEU A 30 -3.41 1.10 -12.48
CA LEU A 30 -4.46 1.25 -11.48
C LEU A 30 -4.97 2.69 -11.45
N TYR A 31 -4.06 3.66 -11.44
CA TYR A 31 -4.37 5.07 -11.45
C TYR A 31 -5.18 5.48 -12.70
N ASP A 32 -4.82 4.94 -13.86
CA ASP A 32 -5.51 5.27 -15.11
C ASP A 32 -6.94 4.72 -15.14
N ARG A 33 -7.17 3.53 -14.56
CA ARG A 33 -8.44 2.79 -14.64
C ARG A 33 -9.43 3.08 -13.51
N TYR A 34 -8.96 3.32 -12.28
CA TYR A 34 -9.80 3.34 -11.09
C TYR A 34 -9.81 4.70 -10.40
N GLU A 35 -11.00 5.19 -10.05
CA GLU A 35 -11.10 6.42 -9.25
C GLU A 35 -10.52 6.22 -7.85
N ALA A 36 -10.68 5.03 -7.25
CA ALA A 36 -10.11 4.72 -5.94
C ALA A 36 -8.59 4.89 -5.90
N ALA A 37 -7.87 4.44 -6.94
CA ALA A 37 -6.43 4.64 -7.02
C ALA A 37 -6.07 6.13 -7.06
N ARG A 38 -6.78 6.93 -7.85
CA ARG A 38 -6.51 8.38 -7.95
C ARG A 38 -6.68 9.08 -6.61
N ARG A 39 -7.71 8.71 -5.83
CA ARG A 39 -7.95 9.24 -4.48
C ARG A 39 -6.84 8.84 -3.51
N VAL A 40 -6.39 7.58 -3.55
CA VAL A 40 -5.28 7.11 -2.71
C VAL A 40 -3.98 7.86 -3.01
N PHE A 41 -3.64 8.03 -4.28
CA PHE A 41 -2.45 8.80 -4.66
C PHE A 41 -2.56 10.26 -4.19
N ALA A 42 -3.71 10.91 -4.39
CA ALA A 42 -3.92 12.28 -3.95
C ALA A 42 -3.78 12.44 -2.42
N GLU A 43 -4.40 11.55 -1.63
CA GLU A 43 -4.30 11.57 -0.17
C GLU A 43 -2.85 11.36 0.30
N ALA A 44 -2.14 10.40 -0.30
CA ALA A 44 -0.77 10.10 0.06
C ALA A 44 0.19 11.24 -0.30
N GLU A 45 0.06 11.82 -1.50
CA GLU A 45 0.85 12.98 -1.94
C GLU A 45 0.62 14.20 -1.04
N GLU A 46 -0.64 14.50 -0.68
CA GLU A 46 -0.98 15.58 0.25
C GLU A 46 -0.36 15.34 1.64
N ALA A 47 -0.38 14.10 2.12
CA ALA A 47 0.13 13.77 3.44
C ALA A 47 1.66 13.81 3.54
N CYS A 48 2.37 13.31 2.53
CA CYS A 48 3.83 13.20 2.54
C CYS A 48 4.56 14.38 1.87
N GLY A 49 3.86 15.18 1.06
CA GLY A 49 4.45 16.29 0.31
C GLY A 49 5.36 15.87 -0.85
N LEU A 50 5.34 14.61 -1.26
CA LEU A 50 6.12 14.07 -2.38
C LEU A 50 5.23 13.87 -3.61
N PRO A 51 5.74 14.08 -4.83
CA PRO A 51 5.03 13.79 -6.08
C PRO A 51 5.06 12.28 -6.37
N LEU A 52 4.36 11.48 -5.56
CA LEU A 52 4.42 10.03 -5.62
C LEU A 52 3.98 9.46 -6.97
N ARG A 53 3.02 10.08 -7.67
CA ARG A 53 2.62 9.66 -9.02
C ARG A 53 3.80 9.73 -9.98
N ASP A 54 4.44 10.88 -10.10
CA ASP A 54 5.56 11.08 -11.02
C ASP A 54 6.72 10.13 -10.67
N LEU A 55 7.04 10.01 -9.38
CA LEU A 55 8.10 9.12 -8.90
C LEU A 55 7.81 7.64 -9.17
N CYS A 56 6.56 7.18 -8.94
CA CYS A 56 6.17 5.81 -9.22
C CYS A 56 6.08 5.52 -10.72
N PHE A 57 5.58 6.48 -11.50
CA PHE A 57 5.18 6.25 -12.89
C PHE A 57 6.28 6.51 -13.90
N GLU A 58 7.21 7.42 -13.57
CA GLU A 58 8.23 7.95 -14.48
C GLU A 58 9.64 7.80 -13.90
N GLY A 59 9.77 7.74 -12.57
CA GLY A 59 11.05 7.58 -11.89
C GLY A 59 11.80 8.91 -11.74
N PRO A 60 13.15 8.92 -11.79
CA PRO A 60 14.04 7.82 -12.15
C PRO A 60 14.13 6.73 -11.07
N ALA A 61 14.57 5.53 -11.45
CA ALA A 61 14.59 4.35 -10.57
C ALA A 61 15.47 4.56 -9.33
N GLU A 62 16.58 5.28 -9.48
CA GLU A 62 17.53 5.58 -8.40
C GLU A 62 16.86 6.45 -7.33
N ARG A 63 16.10 7.46 -7.75
CA ARG A 63 15.35 8.33 -6.85
C ARG A 63 14.20 7.59 -6.19
N LEU A 64 13.48 6.75 -6.94
CA LEU A 64 12.43 5.90 -6.39
C LEU A 64 12.98 4.92 -5.35
N ALA A 65 14.25 4.52 -5.44
CA ALA A 65 14.93 3.62 -4.50
C ALA A 65 15.46 4.32 -3.23
N GLU A 66 15.41 5.65 -3.14
CA GLU A 66 15.73 6.36 -1.90
C GLU A 66 14.70 5.99 -0.83
N THR A 67 15.15 5.56 0.34
CA THR A 67 14.28 5.02 1.40
C THR A 67 13.15 5.98 1.82
N GLU A 68 13.40 7.29 1.77
CA GLU A 68 12.40 8.32 2.08
C GLU A 68 11.26 8.38 1.05
N ILE A 69 11.54 7.95 -0.18
CA ILE A 69 10.59 7.93 -1.30
C ILE A 69 9.98 6.53 -1.46
N THR A 70 10.81 5.48 -1.43
CA THR A 70 10.36 4.09 -1.59
C THR A 70 9.27 3.73 -0.59
N GLN A 71 9.41 4.17 0.67
CA GLN A 71 8.48 3.80 1.72
C GLN A 71 7.05 4.30 1.47
N PRO A 72 6.79 5.61 1.31
CA PRO A 72 5.47 6.11 0.97
C PRO A 72 5.00 5.63 -0.41
N ALA A 73 5.91 5.41 -1.37
CA ALA A 73 5.54 4.91 -2.70
C ALA A 73 4.97 3.48 -2.66
N ILE A 74 5.63 2.53 -1.99
CA ILE A 74 5.15 1.15 -1.87
C ILE A 74 3.84 1.08 -1.08
N LEU A 75 3.74 1.86 0.01
CA LEU A 75 2.51 1.99 0.78
C LEU A 75 1.35 2.45 -0.11
N THR A 76 1.56 3.52 -0.87
CA THR A 76 0.54 4.13 -1.74
C THR A 76 0.06 3.14 -2.80
N VAL A 77 0.97 2.47 -3.49
CA VAL A 77 0.61 1.48 -4.52
C VAL A 77 -0.11 0.28 -3.91
N SER A 78 0.34 -0.19 -2.74
CA SER A 78 -0.30 -1.30 -2.02
C SER A 78 -1.74 -0.98 -1.63
N VAL A 79 -1.96 0.21 -1.07
CA VAL A 79 -3.29 0.67 -0.67
C VAL A 79 -4.15 0.98 -1.90
N ALA A 80 -3.57 1.53 -2.97
CA ALA A 80 -4.30 1.77 -4.22
C ALA A 80 -4.83 0.45 -4.79
N ALA A 81 -4.01 -0.61 -4.83
CA ALA A 81 -4.45 -1.93 -5.27
C ALA A 81 -5.59 -2.49 -4.40
N LEU A 82 -5.48 -2.34 -3.08
CA LEU A 82 -6.56 -2.73 -2.15
C LEU A 82 -7.85 -1.98 -2.44
N ARG A 83 -7.80 -0.64 -2.58
CA ARG A 83 -9.01 0.16 -2.81
C ARG A 83 -9.64 -0.10 -4.19
N CYS A 84 -8.83 -0.38 -5.22
CA CYS A 84 -9.34 -0.81 -6.52
C CYS A 84 -10.09 -2.15 -6.41
N LEU A 85 -9.54 -3.11 -5.64
CA LEU A 85 -10.20 -4.38 -5.41
C LEU A 85 -11.52 -4.19 -4.64
N GLU A 86 -11.55 -3.32 -3.64
CA GLU A 86 -12.78 -2.99 -2.91
C GLU A 86 -13.82 -2.29 -3.80
N GLU A 87 -13.39 -1.43 -4.72
CA GLU A 87 -14.25 -0.79 -5.72
C GLU A 87 -14.91 -1.85 -6.62
N GLU A 88 -14.14 -2.79 -7.16
CA GLU A 88 -14.63 -3.91 -7.99
C GLU A 88 -15.56 -4.86 -7.23
N LEU A 89 -15.31 -5.09 -5.93
CA LEU A 89 -16.18 -5.90 -5.08
C LEU A 89 -17.44 -5.16 -4.61
N GLY A 90 -17.51 -3.83 -4.80
CA GLY A 90 -18.57 -2.99 -4.26
C GLY A 90 -18.53 -2.85 -2.73
N GLY A 91 -17.37 -3.08 -2.10
CA GLY A 91 -17.21 -3.00 -0.66
C GLY A 91 -15.90 -3.61 -0.14
N PRO A 92 -15.70 -3.61 1.20
CA PRO A 92 -14.48 -4.10 1.82
C PRO A 92 -14.19 -5.57 1.48
N VAL A 93 -12.92 -5.92 1.29
CA VAL A 93 -12.51 -7.31 1.14
C VAL A 93 -12.82 -8.08 2.43
N PRO A 94 -13.55 -9.22 2.37
CA PRO A 94 -13.85 -10.04 3.55
C PRO A 94 -12.62 -10.86 3.98
N ALA A 95 -11.51 -10.19 4.26
CA ALA A 95 -10.26 -10.81 4.66
C ALA A 95 -10.31 -11.26 6.12
N VAL A 96 -9.78 -12.45 6.41
CA VAL A 96 -9.66 -12.99 7.78
C VAL A 96 -8.41 -12.49 8.49
N GLY A 97 -7.51 -11.80 7.77
CA GLY A 97 -6.30 -11.21 8.32
C GLY A 97 -5.49 -10.45 7.27
N ALA A 98 -4.58 -9.61 7.75
CA ALA A 98 -3.62 -8.87 6.95
C ALA A 98 -2.23 -8.98 7.58
N ALA A 99 -1.20 -9.11 6.75
CA ALA A 99 0.20 -9.13 7.18
C ALA A 99 1.07 -8.42 6.14
N GLY A 100 2.24 -7.95 6.55
CA GLY A 100 3.17 -7.33 5.61
C GLY A 100 4.62 -7.51 6.03
N LEU A 101 5.52 -7.49 5.04
CA LEU A 101 6.94 -7.67 5.26
C LEU A 101 7.60 -6.33 5.58
N SER A 102 8.11 -6.15 6.81
CA SER A 102 8.78 -4.91 7.24
C SER A 102 7.90 -3.68 6.96
N LEU A 103 8.29 -2.78 6.05
CA LEU A 103 7.45 -1.67 5.58
C LEU A 103 6.02 -2.09 5.19
N GLY A 104 5.84 -3.29 4.62
CA GLY A 104 4.52 -3.80 4.24
C GLY A 104 3.55 -3.90 5.42
N GLU A 105 4.04 -3.96 6.67
CA GLU A 105 3.22 -3.95 7.87
C GLU A 105 2.36 -2.70 7.96
N TYR A 106 2.84 -1.54 7.51
CA TYR A 106 2.04 -0.32 7.48
C TYR A 106 0.85 -0.43 6.51
N SER A 107 1.06 -1.02 5.34
CA SER A 107 -0.01 -1.32 4.39
C SER A 107 -1.04 -2.29 5.00
N ALA A 108 -0.59 -3.29 5.77
CA ALA A 108 -1.46 -4.21 6.48
C ALA A 108 -2.28 -3.51 7.58
N LEU A 109 -1.67 -2.58 8.33
CA LEU A 109 -2.36 -1.78 9.34
C LEU A 109 -3.42 -0.84 8.72
N VAL A 110 -3.12 -0.25 7.56
CA VAL A 110 -4.08 0.55 6.79
C VAL A 110 -5.23 -0.33 6.29
N ALA A 111 -4.92 -1.51 5.75
CA ALA A 111 -5.92 -2.48 5.29
C ALA A 111 -6.85 -2.95 6.43
N ALA A 112 -6.31 -3.11 7.64
CA ALA A 112 -7.08 -3.46 8.83
C ALA A 112 -7.87 -2.28 9.44
N GLY A 113 -7.72 -1.06 8.90
CA GLY A 113 -8.32 0.15 9.45
C GLY A 113 -7.72 0.63 10.77
N ALA A 114 -6.58 0.06 11.18
CA ALA A 114 -5.90 0.39 12.44
C ALA A 114 -5.02 1.65 12.34
N LEU A 115 -4.66 2.05 11.11
CA LEU A 115 -3.84 3.22 10.83
C LEU A 115 -4.41 3.98 9.62
N PRO A 116 -4.68 5.29 9.72
CA PRO A 116 -5.06 6.10 8.56
C PRO A 116 -3.95 6.13 7.50
N LEU A 117 -4.32 6.15 6.21
CA LEU A 117 -3.35 6.23 5.12
C LEU A 117 -2.50 7.51 5.21
N ALA A 118 -3.13 8.67 5.42
CA ALA A 118 -2.39 9.93 5.60
C ALA A 118 -1.32 9.86 6.71
N ASP A 119 -1.61 9.22 7.84
CA ASP A 119 -0.64 9.07 8.93
C ASP A 119 0.49 8.10 8.55
N ALA A 120 0.15 7.01 7.86
CA ALA A 120 1.14 6.06 7.34
C ALA A 120 2.05 6.70 6.28
N ALA A 121 1.52 7.56 5.41
CA ALA A 121 2.25 8.24 4.35
C ALA A 121 3.12 9.40 4.85
N ARG A 122 2.67 10.13 5.88
CA ARG A 122 3.42 11.26 6.48
C ARG A 122 4.65 10.82 7.25
N ARG A 123 4.70 9.57 7.72
CA ARG A 123 5.66 9.13 8.75
C ARG A 123 7.10 9.49 8.39
N HIS A 124 7.70 10.26 9.30
CA HIS A 124 9.05 10.75 9.17
C HIS A 124 10.11 9.67 9.38
N PRO A 125 11.29 9.83 8.76
CA PRO A 125 12.42 8.91 8.77
C PRO A 125 13.07 8.63 10.14
N SER A 126 12.43 8.89 11.28
CA SER A 126 13.03 8.68 12.61
C SER A 126 13.38 7.23 12.96
N LEU A 127 13.04 6.25 12.10
CA LEU A 127 13.51 4.86 12.15
C LEU A 127 14.64 4.53 11.12
N LEU A 128 15.12 5.50 10.34
CA LEU A 128 16.26 5.33 9.41
C LEU A 128 17.57 4.92 10.09
N HIS A 129 17.69 5.07 11.41
CA HIS A 129 18.90 4.71 12.16
C HIS A 129 19.22 3.21 12.21
N ILE A 130 18.30 2.33 11.78
CA ILE A 130 18.53 0.88 11.84
C ILE A 130 19.10 0.32 10.51
N SER A 131 19.12 1.09 9.42
CA SER A 131 19.41 0.53 8.08
C SER A 131 20.49 1.24 7.24
N GLN A 132 21.13 2.29 7.74
CA GLN A 132 22.30 2.86 7.04
C GLN A 132 23.58 2.29 7.66
N PRO A 133 24.46 1.59 6.90
CA PRO A 133 25.80 1.31 7.39
C PRO A 133 26.48 2.65 7.64
N THR A 134 26.94 2.86 8.88
CA THR A 134 27.86 3.94 9.23
C THR A 134 29.05 3.90 8.27
N ARG A 135 29.22 4.95 7.47
CA ARG A 135 30.48 5.23 6.77
C ARG A 135 31.40 6.05 7.66
#